data_AF-A0AA87YUN4-F1
#
_entry.id   AF-A0AA87YUN4-F1
#
_cell.length_a   1.000
_cell.length_b   1.000
_cell.length_c   1.000
_cell.angle_alpha   90.00
_cell.angle_beta   90.00
_cell.angle_gamma   90.00
#
_symmetry.space_group_name_H-M   'P 1'
#
loop_
_entity.id
_entity.type
_entity.pdbx_description
1 polymer ?
#
loop_
_entity_poly.entity_id
_entity_poly.type
_entity_poly.pdbx_seq_one_letter_code
_entity_poly.pdbx_strand_id
1 'polypeptide(L)' 'VALASGDKYLEKVREAQLSINIENVVCVDAKGLQLQSDHLHLTTEAQVQLGSLLAQAYLSHFGTNVVI' A
#
# COMPACT_ATOMS: atom_id res chain seq x y z
N VAL A 1 -0.06 -1.06 4.22
CA VAL A 1 -0.82 -0.90 2.96
C VAL A 1 -2.14 -0.25 3.30
N ALA A 2 -2.47 0.88 2.67
CA ALA A 2 -3.82 1.43 2.73
C ALA A 2 -4.74 0.57 1.86
N LEU A 3 -5.92 0.22 2.38
CA LEU A 3 -6.87 -0.65 1.68
C LEU A 3 -7.32 0.02 0.37
N ALA A 4 -7.25 -0.73 -0.73
CA ALA A 4 -7.61 -0.26 -2.07
C ALA A 4 -9.08 -0.48 -2.43
N SER A 5 -9.81 -1.26 -1.63
CA SER A 5 -11.12 -1.81 -1.99
C SER A 5 -12.00 -2.06 -0.78
N GLY A 6 -13.32 -2.16 -1.02
CA GLY A 6 -14.35 -2.18 0.01
C GLY A 6 -15.32 -1.01 -0.12
N ASP A 7 -16.49 -1.12 0.52
CA ASP A 7 -17.65 -0.34 0.10
C ASP A 7 -17.96 0.82 1.07
N LYS A 8 -18.44 0.51 2.28
CA LYS A 8 -19.13 1.50 3.12
C LYS A 8 -18.24 2.54 3.82
N TYR A 9 -16.97 2.23 4.06
CA TYR A 9 -16.08 3.07 4.88
C TYR A 9 -14.66 3.20 4.32
N LEU A 10 -14.49 2.94 3.02
CA LEU A 10 -13.17 2.91 2.39
C LEU A 10 -12.37 4.19 2.66
N GLU A 11 -12.96 5.36 2.38
CA GLU A 11 -12.24 6.63 2.54
C GLU A 11 -11.91 6.94 4.01
N LYS A 12 -12.80 6.60 4.96
CA LYS A 12 -12.52 6.81 6.40
C LYS A 12 -11.38 5.91 6.89
N VAL A 13 -11.38 4.64 6.50
CA VAL A 13 -10.33 3.70 6.89
C VAL A 13 -9.01 4.08 6.25
N ARG A 14 -9.04 4.47 4.97
CA ARG A 14 -7.88 4.95 4.21
C ARG A 14 -7.27 6.21 4.83
N GLU A 15 -8.09 7.21 5.19
CA GLU A 15 -7.64 8.42 5.87
C GLU A 15 -6.97 8.07 7.20
N ALA A 16 -7.58 7.18 8.00
CA ALA A 16 -6.98 6.70 9.24
C ALA A 16 -5.64 6.00 9.00
N GLN A 17 -5.50 5.18 7.95
CA GLN A 17 -4.26 4.50 7.61
C GLN A 17 -3.15 5.45 7.14
N LEU A 18 -3.49 6.49 6.38
CA LEU A 18 -2.54 7.48 5.86
C LEU A 18 -2.12 8.51 6.91
N SER A 19 -2.96 8.74 7.94
CA SER A 19 -2.67 9.68 9.02
C SER A 19 -1.85 9.09 10.18
N ILE A 20 -1.53 7.79 10.16
CA ILE A 20 -0.65 7.17 11.15
C ILE A 20 0.73 7.81 11.06
N ASN A 21 1.12 8.51 12.13
CA ASN A 21 2.43 9.15 12.27
C ASN A 21 3.14 8.56 13.50
N ILE A 22 3.64 7.33 13.35
CA ILE A 22 4.38 6.59 14.37
C ILE A 22 5.76 6.28 13.81
N GLU A 23 6.79 6.37 14.65
CA GLU A 23 8.16 6.05 14.24
C GLU A 23 8.25 4.63 13.66
N ASN A 24 8.99 4.51 12.56
CA ASN A 24 9.17 3.27 11.81
C ASN A 24 7.90 2.64 11.22
N VAL A 25 6.81 3.42 11.09
CA VAL A 25 5.60 3.00 10.38
C VAL A 25 5.44 3.83 9.12
N VAL A 26 5.33 3.17 7.96
CA VAL A 26 5.10 3.80 6.66
C VAL A 26 3.89 3.16 5.99
N CYS A 27 3.04 3.97 5.38
CA CYS A 27 1.87 3.51 4.68
C CYS A 27 2.07 3.58 3.15
N VAL A 28 2.01 2.43 2.48
CA VAL A 28 1.94 2.35 1.01
C VAL A 28 0.48 2.38 0.59
N ASP A 29 0.18 3.29 -0.32
CA ASP A 29 -1.15 3.50 -0.86
C ASP A 29 -1.40 2.65 -2.12
N ALA A 30 -2.44 1.80 -2.08
CA ALA A 30 -2.82 0.92 -3.18
C ALA A 30 -4.04 1.41 -3.99
N LYS A 31 -4.58 2.61 -3.72
CA LYS A 31 -5.75 3.13 -4.46
C LYS A 31 -5.41 3.33 -5.94
N GLY A 32 -6.31 2.89 -6.80
CA GLY A 32 -6.15 2.95 -8.25
C GLY A 32 -5.48 1.73 -8.88
N LEU A 33 -4.98 0.79 -8.07
CA LEU A 33 -4.54 -0.51 -8.59
C LEU A 33 -5.74 -1.35 -9.09
N GLN A 34 -5.48 -2.17 -10.10
CA GLN A 34 -6.53 -2.92 -10.78
C GLN A 34 -7.17 -3.97 -9.86
N LEU A 35 -8.50 -3.97 -9.83
CA LEU A 35 -9.31 -4.96 -9.12
C LEU A 35 -9.79 -6.07 -10.06
N GLN A 36 -10.08 -7.23 -9.47
CA GLN A 36 -10.81 -8.31 -10.12
C GLN A 36 -12.27 -7.91 -10.36
N SER A 37 -13.02 -8.77 -11.05
CA SER A 37 -14.43 -8.55 -11.36
C SER A 37 -15.35 -8.52 -10.13
N ASP A 38 -14.86 -8.95 -8.96
CA ASP A 38 -15.57 -8.83 -7.68
C ASP A 38 -15.46 -7.43 -7.05
N HIS A 39 -14.68 -6.53 -7.66
CA HIS A 39 -14.42 -5.17 -7.18
C HIS A 39 -13.86 -5.13 -5.74
N LEU A 40 -13.24 -6.22 -5.29
CA LEU A 40 -12.72 -6.36 -3.94
C LEU A 40 -11.25 -6.80 -3.93
N HIS A 41 -10.86 -7.79 -4.73
CA HIS A 41 -9.49 -8.29 -4.73
C HIS A 41 -8.64 -7.62 -5.81
N LEU A 42 -7.35 -7.44 -5.57
CA LEU A 42 -6.40 -7.00 -6.61
C LEU A 42 -6.19 -8.12 -7.64
N THR A 43 -5.92 -7.75 -8.89
CA THR A 43 -5.43 -8.70 -9.90
C THR A 43 -3.99 -9.14 -9.57
N THR A 44 -3.52 -10.21 -10.23
CA THR A 44 -2.14 -10.68 -10.07
C THR A 44 -1.13 -9.59 -10.44
N GLU A 45 -1.38 -8.86 -11.52
CA GLU A 45 -0.53 -7.76 -11.99
C GLU A 45 -0.51 -6.61 -10.98
N ALA A 46 -1.68 -6.27 -10.41
CA ALA A 46 -1.78 -5.26 -9.36
C ALA A 46 -1.05 -5.69 -8.07
N GLN A 47 -1.04 -6.98 -7.73
CA GLN A 47 -0.25 -7.50 -6.60
C GLN A 47 1.26 -7.40 -6.86
N VAL A 48 1.72 -7.65 -8.10
CA VAL A 48 3.14 -7.44 -8.47
C VAL A 48 3.53 -5.97 -8.32
N GLN A 49 2.68 -5.05 -8.79
CA GLN A 49 2.91 -3.61 -8.64
C GLN A 49 2.94 -3.20 -7.17
N LEU A 50 1.99 -3.67 -6.36
CA LEU A 50 1.95 -3.43 -4.92
C LEU A 50 3.20 -3.96 -4.21
N GLY A 51 3.67 -5.16 -4.58
CA GLY A 51 4.91 -5.74 -4.08
C GLY A 51 6.13 -4.85 -4.35
N SER A 52 6.24 -4.31 -5.57
CA SER A 52 7.31 -3.35 -5.92
C SER A 52 7.22 -2.06 -5.10
N LEU A 53 6.02 -1.50 -4.89
CA LEU A 53 5.84 -0.31 -4.06
C LEU A 53 6.22 -0.58 -2.59
N LEU A 54 5.87 -1.75 -2.07
CA LEU A 54 6.25 -2.17 -0.72
C LEU A 54 7.76 -2.34 -0.57
N ALA A 55 8.42 -2.99 -1.53
CA ALA A 55 9.87 -3.14 -1.54
C ALA A 55 10.58 -1.78 -1.60
N GLN A 56 10.08 -0.87 -2.45
CA GLN A 56 10.62 0.49 -2.56
C GLN A 56 10.46 1.26 -1.25
N ALA A 57 9.28 1.23 -0.62
CA ALA A 57 9.05 1.89 0.66
C ALA A 57 9.98 1.33 1.75
N TYR A 58 10.19 0.01 1.77
CA TYR A 58 11.14 -0.60 2.70
C TYR A 58 12.56 -0.10 2.47
N LEU A 59 13.07 -0.16 1.24
CA LEU A 59 14.44 0.27 0.92
C LEU A 59 14.66 1.76 1.20
N SER A 60 13.67 2.61 0.92
CA SER A 60 13.78 4.06 1.12
C SER A 60 13.73 4.49 2.58
N HIS A 61 12.97 3.78 3.43
CA HIS A 61 12.76 4.20 4.82
C HIS A 61 13.57 3.38 5.84
N PHE A 62 13.89 2.13 5.51
CA PHE A 62 14.49 1.17 6.44
C PHE A 62 15.73 0.47 5.87
N GLY A 63 15.98 0.59 4.56
CA GLY A 63 17.19 0.07 3.94
C GLY A 63 18.41 0.78 4.51
N THR A 64 19.35 0.01 5.07
CA THR A 64 20.70 0.52 5.36
C THR A 64 21.38 0.90 4.05
N ASN A 65 22.08 2.04 4.02
CA ASN A 65 23.05 2.35 2.96
C ASN A 65 24.17 1.31 2.97
N VAL A 66 23.93 0.15 2.36
CA VAL A 66 25.02 -0.71 1.91
C VAL A 66 25.50 -0.08 0.62
N VAL A 67 26.53 0.76 0.73
CA VAL A 67 27.36 1.12 -0.41
C VAL A 67 27.96 -0.21 -0.88
N ILE A 68 27.47 -0.70 -2.02
CA ILE A 68 28.07 -1.82 -2.74
C ILE A 68 29.26 -1.30 -3.53
#